data_AF-A0A392U197-F1
#
_entry.id   AF-A0A392U197-F1
#
_cell.length_a   1.000
_cell.length_b   1.000
_cell.length_c   1.000
_cell.angle_alpha   90.00
_cell.angle_beta   90.00
_cell.angle_gamma   90.00
#
_symmetry.space_group_name_H-M   'P 1'
#
loop_
_entity.id
_entity.type
_entity.pdbx_description
1 polymer ?
#
loop_
_entity_poly.entity_id
_entity_poly.type
_entity_poly.pdbx_seq_one_letter_code
_entity_poly.pdbx_strand_id
1 'polypeptide(L)' 'MLQELAMPGKDWCYDSHGGRSRLQATEMVPVTKAWAKWLVRNFESCSNETEIIMSRCRAVYAIMRGYPIRVGEMI' A
#
# COMPACT_ATOMS: atom_id res chain seq x y z
N MET A 1 0.00 9.58 -8.06
CA MET A 1 0.53 8.29 -8.59
C MET A 1 0.80 7.24 -7.52
N LEU A 2 1.49 7.52 -6.40
CA LEU A 2 1.46 6.66 -5.18
C LEU A 2 1.69 7.49 -3.90
N GLN A 3 2.30 8.68 -4.01
CA GLN A 3 2.41 9.66 -2.92
C GLN A 3 1.05 10.09 -2.35
N GLU A 4 -0.03 10.05 -3.14
CA GLU A 4 -1.40 10.32 -2.68
C GLU A 4 -1.88 9.36 -1.58
N LEU A 5 -1.22 8.21 -1.42
CA LEU A 5 -1.52 7.25 -0.38
C LEU A 5 -0.96 7.65 0.99
N ALA A 6 0.05 8.52 1.01
CA ALA A 6 0.72 9.01 2.21
C ALA A 6 0.14 10.37 2.65
N MET A 7 0.20 10.65 3.94
CA MET A 7 -0.11 11.96 4.49
C MET A 7 0.86 13.03 3.95
N PRO A 8 0.46 14.32 3.92
CA PRO A 8 1.34 15.40 3.51
C PRO A 8 2.65 15.41 4.30
N GLY A 9 3.78 15.54 3.59
CA GLY A 9 5.12 15.55 4.21
C GLY A 9 5.62 14.18 4.68
N LYS A 10 4.87 13.09 4.42
CA LYS A 10 5.33 11.71 4.64
C LYS A 10 5.79 11.08 3.34
N ASP A 11 6.75 10.18 3.45
CA ASP A 11 7.36 9.53 2.30
C ASP A 11 7.59 8.04 2.55
N TRP A 12 7.97 7.35 1.49
CA TRP A 12 8.24 5.91 1.49
C TRP A 12 9.52 5.58 2.27
N CYS A 13 9.57 4.38 2.84
CA CYS A 13 10.84 3.76 3.16
C CYS A 13 11.53 3.35 1.86
N TYR A 14 12.84 3.58 1.79
CA TYR A 14 13.66 3.23 0.64
C TYR A 14 14.48 1.97 0.94
N ASP A 15 14.69 1.12 -0.08
CA ASP A 15 15.62 0.01 0.00
C ASP A 15 17.08 0.47 -0.14
N SER A 16 18.03 -0.46 -0.01
CA SER A 16 19.47 -0.21 -0.14
C SER A 16 19.90 0.32 -1.51
N HIS A 17 19.04 0.21 -2.53
CA HIS A 17 19.28 0.69 -3.89
C HIS A 17 18.55 2.02 -4.17
N GLY A 18 17.88 2.61 -3.18
CA GLY A 18 17.12 3.85 -3.32
C GLY A 18 15.74 3.65 -3.98
N GLY A 19 15.29 2.41 -4.15
CA GLY A 19 13.94 2.08 -4.59
C GLY A 19 12.93 2.26 -3.46
N ARG A 20 11.70 2.68 -3.77
CA ARG A 20 10.61 2.71 -2.78
C ARG A 20 10.25 1.27 -2.41
N SER A 21 10.31 0.94 -1.13
CA SER A 21 10.10 -0.43 -0.65
C SER A 21 8.79 -0.59 0.12
N ARG A 22 8.51 0.33 1.05
CA ARG A 22 7.39 0.22 2.01
C ARG A 22 6.81 1.59 2.35
N LEU A 23 5.54 1.60 2.76
CA LEU A 23 4.90 2.75 3.40
C LEU A 23 4.35 2.32 4.77
N GLN A 24 4.66 3.11 5.80
CA GLN A 24 4.15 2.85 7.15
C GLN A 24 2.65 3.09 7.20
N ALA A 25 1.88 2.16 7.78
CA ALA A 25 0.42 2.30 7.87
C ALA A 25 -0.03 3.49 8.75
N THR A 26 0.86 3.99 9.62
CA THR A 26 0.65 5.23 10.40
C THR A 26 0.84 6.50 9.58
N GLU A 27 1.54 6.40 8.44
CA GLU A 27 1.84 7.51 7.55
C GLU A 27 0.88 7.59 6.36
N MET A 28 -0.03 6.62 6.23
CA MET A 28 -1.06 6.61 5.21
C MET A 28 -2.22 7.56 5.52
N VAL A 29 -2.85 8.10 4.46
CA VAL A 29 -4.14 8.77 4.63
C VAL A 29 -5.21 7.77 5.12
N PRO A 30 -6.20 8.19 5.92
CA PRO A 30 -7.12 7.26 6.58
C PRO A 30 -7.88 6.33 5.62
N VAL A 31 -8.34 6.84 4.48
CA VAL A 31 -9.04 6.04 3.47
C VAL A 31 -8.15 4.97 2.85
N THR A 32 -6.90 5.32 2.54
CA THR A 32 -5.90 4.38 2.03
C THR A 32 -5.63 3.29 3.07
N LYS A 33 -5.44 3.66 4.34
CA LYS A 33 -5.20 2.71 5.43
C LYS A 33 -6.35 1.70 5.59
N ALA A 34 -7.60 2.15 5.44
CA ALA A 34 -8.76 1.28 5.51
C ALA A 34 -8.76 0.23 4.38
N TRP A 35 -8.51 0.65 3.15
CA TRP A 35 -8.41 -0.25 2.00
C TRP A 35 -7.24 -1.23 2.12
N ALA A 36 -6.10 -0.74 2.59
CA ALA A 36 -4.95 -1.56 2.90
C ALA A 36 -5.25 -2.68 3.91
N LYS A 37 -5.89 -2.33 5.03
CA LYS A 37 -6.31 -3.31 6.05
C LYS A 37 -7.30 -4.32 5.48
N TRP A 38 -8.27 -3.85 4.68
CA TRP A 38 -9.20 -4.73 4.00
C TRP A 38 -8.47 -5.71 3.08
N LEU A 39 -7.49 -5.23 2.29
CA LEU A 39 -6.73 -6.06 1.37
C LEU A 39 -5.91 -7.13 2.11
N VAL A 40 -5.16 -6.75 3.16
CA VAL A 40 -4.40 -7.70 3.99
C VAL A 40 -5.32 -8.74 4.60
N ARG A 41 -6.45 -8.32 5.18
CA ARG A 41 -7.39 -9.24 5.83
C ARG A 41 -8.02 -10.27 4.87
N ASN A 42 -8.25 -9.90 3.60
CA ASN A 42 -8.94 -10.77 2.65
C ASN A 42 -7.99 -11.60 1.76
N PHE A 43 -6.82 -11.06 1.41
CA PHE A 43 -5.89 -11.71 0.47
C PHE A 43 -4.61 -12.23 1.14
N GLU A 44 -4.22 -11.69 2.29
CA GLU A 44 -2.93 -11.97 2.92
C GLU A 44 -3.05 -12.02 4.45
N SER A 45 -3.99 -12.82 4.96
CA SER A 45 -4.35 -12.86 6.38
C SER A 45 -3.19 -13.19 7.33
N CYS A 46 -2.09 -13.74 6.81
CA CYS A 46 -0.88 -14.07 7.56
C CYS A 46 0.18 -12.97 7.55
N SER A 47 -0.08 -11.82 6.92
CA SER A 47 0.89 -10.73 6.83
C SER A 47 0.78 -9.73 7.98
N ASN A 48 1.92 -9.14 8.35
CA ASN A 48 1.95 -8.05 9.33
C ASN A 48 1.29 -6.78 8.75
N GLU A 49 0.29 -6.26 9.47
CA GLU A 49 -0.50 -5.09 9.06
C GLU A 49 0.23 -3.74 9.22
N THR A 50 1.39 -3.72 9.86
CA THR A 50 2.08 -2.48 10.23
C THR A 50 2.78 -1.81 9.05
N GLU A 51 3.24 -2.59 8.08
CA GLU A 51 3.96 -2.11 6.91
C GLU A 51 3.34 -2.61 5.62
N ILE A 52 3.22 -1.72 4.65
CA ILE A 52 2.58 -2.04 3.37
C ILE A 52 3.64 -1.99 2.28
N ILE A 53 3.93 -3.16 1.71
CA ILE A 53 4.87 -3.32 0.60
C ILE A 53 4.28 -2.74 -0.71
N MET A 54 5.17 -2.41 -1.64
CA MET A 54 4.80 -1.75 -2.90
C MET A 54 3.70 -2.44 -3.72
N SER A 55 3.67 -3.78 -3.77
CA SER A 55 2.64 -4.52 -4.50
C SER A 55 1.24 -4.22 -3.96
N ARG A 56 1.07 -4.20 -2.64
CA ARG A 56 -0.19 -3.86 -1.97
C ARG A 56 -0.61 -2.41 -2.20
N CYS A 57 0.35 -1.49 -2.20
CA CYS A 57 0.06 -0.08 -2.45
C CYS A 57 -0.48 0.16 -3.87
N ARG A 58 0.00 -0.58 -4.87
CA ARG A 58 -0.55 -0.52 -6.23
C ARG A 58 -2.01 -0.99 -6.26
N ALA A 59 -2.33 -2.06 -5.54
CA ALA A 59 -3.70 -2.56 -5.44
C ALA A 59 -4.62 -1.56 -4.70
N VAL A 60 -4.17 -0.98 -3.58
CA VAL A 60 -4.92 0.07 -2.87
C VAL A 60 -5.16 1.29 -3.75
N TYR A 61 -4.13 1.72 -4.50
CA TYR A 61 -4.28 2.82 -5.45
C TYR A 61 -5.29 2.47 -6.55
N ALA A 62 -5.24 1.26 -7.10
CA ALA A 62 -6.21 0.81 -8.10
C ALA A 62 -7.65 0.81 -7.55
N ILE A 63 -7.87 0.35 -6.31
CA ILE A 63 -9.18 0.43 -5.64
C ILE A 63 -9.66 1.88 -5.55
N MET A 64 -8.80 2.79 -5.07
CA MET A 64 -9.16 4.20 -4.89
C MET A 64 -9.49 4.90 -6.21
N ARG A 65 -8.92 4.44 -7.33
CA ARG A 65 -9.15 5.01 -8.67
C ARG A 65 -10.19 4.26 -9.49
N GLY A 66 -10.74 3.15 -8.97
CA GLY A 66 -11.66 2.29 -9.71
C GLY A 66 -10.99 1.54 -10.88
N TYR A 67 -9.68 1.31 -10.81
CA TYR A 67 -8.93 0.61 -11.84
C TYR A 67 -8.98 -0.91 -11.63
N PRO A 68 -8.90 -1.70 -12.73
CA PRO A 68 -8.82 -3.15 -12.63
C PRO A 68 -7.56 -3.58 -11.87
N ILE A 69 -7.72 -4.57 -11.00
CA ILE A 69 -6.64 -5.14 -10.18
C ILE A 69 -6.26 -6.50 -10.76
N ARG A 70 -4.99 -6.67 -11.13
CA ARG A 70 -4.46 -7.96 -11.57
C ARG A 70 -3.87 -8.69 -10.37
N VAL A 71 -4.69 -9.54 -9.74
CA VAL A 71 -4.30 -10.26 -8.51
C VAL A 71 -3.06 -11.15 -8.72
N GLY A 72 -2.88 -11.72 -9.91
CA GLY A 72 -1.69 -12.52 -10.23
C GLY A 72 -0.37 -11.75 -10.18
N GLU A 73 -0.38 -10.41 -10.24
CA GLU A 73 0.81 -9.56 -10.13
C GLU A 73 1.00 -9.02 -8.68
N MET A 74 0.12 -9.38 -7.74
CA MET A 74 0.16 -8.93 -6.34
C MET A 74 0.95 -9.85 -5.40
N ILE A 75 1.08 -11.13 -5.76
CA ILE A 75 1.65 -12.23 -4.95
C ILE A 75 3.12 -12.43 -5.31
#